data_AF-A0A163B5X0-F1
#
_entry.id   AF-A0A163B5X0-F1
#
_cell.length_a   1.000
_cell.length_b   1.000
_cell.length_c   1.000
_cell.angle_alpha   90.00
_cell.angle_beta   90.00
_cell.angle_gamma   90.00
#
_symmetry.space_group_name_H-M   'P 1'
#
loop_
_entity.id
_entity.type
_entity.pdbx_description
1 polymer ?
#
loop_
_entity_poly.entity_id
_entity_poly.type
_entity_poly.pdbx_seq_one_letter_code
_entity_poly.pdbx_strand_id
1 'polypeptide(L)'
;MFQPFDDQTHLSGAIYLSINNLLQSKHLKPENIILVGMMLGLKEAGTDRISYYLEPFVAELIDLYSGVSMTDYRNTQITVRAALMCVACDIPAVRKTFGFTGYMSMYGCHQCQCQFKTSKKPPSSIILDSITRRR
;
A
#
# COMPACT_ATOMS: atom_id res chain seq x y z
N MET A 1 7.54 10.55 5.37
CA MET A 1 8.78 9.76 5.31
C MET A 1 9.61 10.14 6.53
N PHE A 2 9.93 9.18 7.40
CA PHE A 2 10.62 9.43 8.68
C PHE A 2 12.08 8.97 8.54
N GLN A 3 13.02 9.88 8.80
CA GLN A 3 14.46 9.60 8.73
C GLN A 3 15.05 9.70 10.15
N PRO A 4 15.33 8.57 10.82
CA PRO A 4 15.83 8.58 12.19
C PRO A 4 17.35 8.82 12.33
N PHE A 5 18.13 8.82 11.25
CA PHE A 5 19.60 9.03 11.29
C PHE A 5 20.11 9.86 10.09
N ASP A 6 21.04 10.77 10.35
CA ASP A 6 21.55 11.75 9.37
C ASP A 6 22.61 11.19 8.40
N ASP A 7 23.18 10.01 8.67
CA ASP A 7 24.38 9.52 7.94
C ASP A 7 24.16 8.21 7.15
N GLN A 8 22.92 7.69 7.11
CA GLN A 8 22.58 6.53 6.28
C GLN A 8 21.25 6.75 5.58
N THR A 9 21.24 6.71 4.25
CA THR A 9 20.03 6.77 3.41
C THR A 9 19.25 5.45 3.48
N HIS A 10 18.79 5.09 4.68
CA HIS A 10 17.81 4.03 4.86
C HIS A 10 16.42 4.62 4.61
N LEU A 11 15.90 4.38 3.40
CA LEU A 11 14.49 4.62 3.08
C LEU A 11 13.67 3.61 3.90
N SER A 12 13.23 3.99 5.10
CA SER A 12 12.36 3.16 5.92
C SER A 12 10.90 3.50 5.62
N GLY A 13 10.19 2.57 4.99
CA GLY A 13 8.73 2.63 4.87
C GLY A 13 8.09 2.00 6.11
N ALA A 14 6.95 2.49 6.55
CA ALA A 14 6.18 1.84 7.61
C ALA A 14 4.72 1.71 7.19
N ILE A 15 4.12 0.58 7.55
CA ILE A 15 2.72 0.27 7.31
C ILE A 15 1.97 0.44 8.61
N TYR A 16 1.02 1.37 8.61
CA TYR A 16 0.17 1.68 9.74
C TYR A 16 -1.28 1.34 9.40
N LEU A 17 -2.01 0.83 10.39
CA LEU A 17 -3.46 0.67 10.33
C LEU A 17 -4.13 1.59 11.32
N SER A 18 -5.27 2.13 10.91
CA SER A 18 -6.15 2.92 11.76
C SER A 18 -7.52 2.24 11.82
N ILE A 19 -8.08 2.15 13.02
CA ILE A 19 -9.39 1.53 13.24
C ILE A 19 -10.48 2.52 12.84
N ASN A 20 -11.20 2.20 11.77
CA ASN A 20 -12.23 3.08 11.23
C ASN A 20 -13.55 3.12 12.04
N ASN A 21 -13.66 2.32 13.10
CA ASN A 21 -14.87 2.22 13.93
C ASN A 21 -14.96 3.27 15.05
N LEU A 22 -14.00 4.20 15.13
CA LEU A 22 -13.95 5.26 16.14
C LEU A 22 -14.49 6.58 15.55
N LEU A 23 -14.38 7.69 16.29
CA LEU A 23 -14.62 9.03 15.75
C LEU A 23 -13.32 9.56 15.13
N GLN A 24 -13.41 10.32 14.03
CA GLN A 24 -12.24 10.83 13.28
C GLN A 24 -11.19 11.53 14.16
N SER A 25 -11.62 12.26 15.19
CA SER A 25 -10.74 12.94 16.17
C SER A 25 -9.91 11.98 17.04
N LYS A 26 -10.24 10.68 17.03
CA LYS A 26 -9.55 9.62 17.77
C LYS A 26 -8.71 8.71 16.86
N HIS A 27 -9.01 8.59 15.55
CA HIS A 27 -8.37 7.61 14.64
C HIS A 27 -6.88 7.83 14.43
N LEU A 28 -6.46 9.09 14.38
CA LEU A 28 -5.08 9.49 14.10
C LEU A 28 -4.29 9.76 15.38
N LYS A 29 -4.85 9.42 16.54
CA LYS A 29 -4.06 9.45 17.77
C LYS A 29 -3.09 8.27 17.76
N PRO A 30 -1.86 8.46 18.27
CA PRO A 30 -0.86 7.40 18.27
C PRO A 30 -1.34 6.15 19.02
N GLU A 31 -2.24 6.29 20.00
CA GLU A 31 -2.82 5.16 20.73
C GLU A 31 -3.77 4.27 19.90
N ASN A 32 -4.32 4.79 18.80
CA ASN A 32 -5.28 4.08 17.93
C ASN A 32 -4.68 3.70 16.56
N ILE A 33 -3.38 3.90 16.39
CA ILE A 33 -2.63 3.51 15.21
C ILE A 33 -1.86 2.22 15.52
N ILE A 34 -2.07 1.20 14.70
CA ILE A 34 -1.38 -0.09 14.80
C ILE A 34 -0.23 -0.07 13.80
N LEU A 35 1.01 -0.22 14.27
CA LEU A 35 2.16 -0.47 13.40
C LEU A 35 2.17 -1.94 13.00
N VAL A 36 2.00 -2.21 11.71
CA VAL A 36 1.92 -3.59 11.17
C VAL A 36 3.26 -4.07 10.66
N GLY A 37 4.05 -3.17 10.07
CA GLY A 37 5.33 -3.55 9.49
C GLY A 37 6.23 -2.38 9.22
N MET A 38 7.54 -2.65 9.24
CA MET A 38 8.58 -1.74 8.81
C MET A 38 9.29 -2.33 7.59
N MET A 39 9.30 -1.58 6.50
CA MET A 39 10.06 -1.84 5.29
C MET A 39 11.43 -1.18 5.42
N LEU A 40 12.44 -1.95 5.80
CA LEU A 40 13.82 -1.46 5.82
C LEU A 40 14.36 -1.42 4.39
N GLY A 41 14.66 -0.23 3.88
CA GLY A 41 15.34 -0.05 2.62
C GLY A 41 16.78 -0.58 2.74
N LEU A 42 17.03 -1.82 2.28
CA LEU A 42 18.38 -2.23 1.92
C LEU A 42 18.77 -1.57 0.59
N LYS A 43 20.00 -1.06 0.55
CA LYS A 43 20.65 -0.44 -0.61
C LYS A 43 20.49 -1.35 -1.85
N GLU A 44 19.68 -0.88 -2.80
CA GLU A 44 19.65 -1.24 -4.22
C GLU A 44 19.12 -2.63 -4.67
N ALA A 45 18.48 -2.60 -5.85
CA ALA A 45 18.08 -3.66 -6.79
C ALA A 45 16.84 -4.54 -6.48
N GLY A 46 15.71 -4.19 -7.12
CA GLY A 46 14.57 -5.09 -7.37
C GLY A 46 13.22 -4.36 -7.38
N THR A 47 12.59 -4.25 -8.56
CA THR A 47 11.30 -3.57 -8.78
C THR A 47 10.13 -4.19 -8.01
N ASP A 48 10.31 -5.39 -7.45
CA ASP A 48 9.23 -6.30 -7.02
C ASP A 48 9.22 -6.55 -5.49
N ARG A 49 9.93 -5.73 -4.69
CA ARG A 49 10.06 -6.00 -3.25
C ARG A 49 8.85 -5.61 -2.42
N ILE A 50 8.12 -4.56 -2.79
CA ILE A 50 6.96 -4.10 -2.02
C ILE A 50 5.85 -5.16 -2.02
N SER A 51 5.59 -5.79 -3.16
CA SER A 51 4.59 -6.88 -3.25
C SER A 51 4.94 -8.05 -2.34
N TYR A 52 6.21 -8.45 -2.27
CA TYR A 52 6.66 -9.51 -1.37
C TYR A 52 6.42 -9.18 0.11
N TYR A 53 6.66 -7.93 0.52
CA TYR A 53 6.36 -7.49 1.89
C TYR A 53 4.86 -7.39 2.17
N LEU A 54 4.04 -7.09 1.15
CA LEU A 54 2.60 -6.96 1.30
C LEU A 54 1.87 -8.31 1.21
N GLU A 55 2.46 -9.32 0.60
CA GLU A 55 1.85 -10.64 0.43
C GLU A 55 1.35 -11.27 1.74
N PRO A 56 2.17 -11.40 2.82
CA PRO A 56 1.67 -11.93 4.09
C PRO A 56 0.59 -11.02 4.70
N PHE A 57 0.74 -9.71 4.53
CA PHE A 57 -0.24 -8.75 5.05
C PHE A 57 -1.60 -8.87 4.34
N VAL A 58 -1.61 -9.09 3.03
CA VAL A 58 -2.83 -9.32 2.26
C VAL A 58 -3.48 -10.65 2.66
N ALA A 59 -2.70 -11.70 2.90
CA ALA A 59 -3.23 -12.98 3.37
C ALA A 59 -3.97 -12.82 4.72
N GLU A 60 -3.34 -12.14 5.69
CA GLU A 60 -3.97 -11.86 6.99
C GLU A 60 -5.26 -11.03 6.86
N LEU A 61 -5.30 -10.06 5.94
CA LEU A 61 -6.50 -9.27 5.66
C LEU A 61 -7.63 -10.12 5.07
N ILE A 62 -7.32 -11.11 4.23
CA ILE A 62 -8.32 -12.04 3.66
C ILE A 62 -8.91 -12.93 4.77
N ASP A 63 -8.07 -13.42 5.67
CA ASP A 63 -8.49 -14.21 6.83
C ASP A 63 -9.38 -13.36 7.76
N LEU A 64 -8.98 -12.13 8.05
CA LEU A 64 -9.78 -11.18 8.82
C LEU A 64 -11.10 -10.82 8.13
N TYR A 65 -11.14 -10.78 6.81
CA TYR A 65 -12.39 -10.53 6.08
C TYR A 65 -13.37 -11.70 6.21
N SER A 66 -12.85 -12.93 6.13
CA SER A 66 -13.62 -14.18 6.30
C SER A 66 -14.10 -14.36 7.75
N GLY A 67 -13.27 -13.93 8.69
CA GLY A 67 -13.51 -13.97 10.13
C GLY A 67 -12.55 -14.90 10.83
N VAL A 68 -11.84 -14.36 11.82
CA VAL A 68 -10.89 -15.09 12.65
C VAL A 68 -11.52 -15.33 14.02
N SER A 69 -11.41 -16.57 14.52
CA SER A 69 -11.86 -16.88 15.87
C SER A 69 -10.80 -16.46 16.89
N MET A 70 -11.21 -15.69 17.88
CA MET A 70 -10.36 -15.29 19.00
C MET A 70 -11.10 -15.47 20.33
N THR A 71 -10.34 -15.56 21.40
CA THR A 71 -10.90 -15.63 22.75
C THR A 71 -10.85 -14.26 23.39
N ASP A 72 -12.01 -13.77 23.84
CA ASP A 72 -12.10 -12.49 24.55
C ASP A 72 -11.56 -12.59 25.98
N TYR A 73 -11.37 -11.45 26.68
CA TYR A 73 -10.91 -11.39 28.08
C TYR A 73 -11.80 -12.18 29.05
N ARG A 74 -13.04 -12.48 28.65
CA ARG A 74 -14.00 -13.32 29.40
C ARG A 74 -13.89 -14.82 29.09
N ASN A 75 -12.83 -15.24 28.40
CA ASN A 75 -12.66 -16.62 27.94
C ASN A 75 -13.81 -17.13 27.05
N THR A 76 -14.45 -16.22 26.31
CA THR A 76 -15.53 -16.54 25.38
C THR A 76 -14.98 -16.53 23.96
N GLN A 77 -15.33 -17.54 23.17
CA GLN A 77 -14.92 -17.60 21.78
C GLN A 77 -15.78 -16.64 20.94
N ILE A 78 -15.12 -15.65 20.33
CA ILE A 78 -15.74 -14.66 19.46
C ILE A 78 -15.16 -14.78 18.04
N THR A 79 -15.90 -14.32 17.05
CA THR A 79 -15.42 -14.21 15.66
C THR A 79 -15.24 -12.74 15.33
N VAL A 80 -14.03 -12.34 14.98
CA VAL A 80 -13.70 -10.97 14.60
C VAL A 80 -13.55 -10.88 13.09
N ARG A 81 -14.19 -9.87 12.51
CA ARG A 81 -14.11 -9.54 11.08
C ARG A 81 -13.64 -8.11 10.90
N ALA A 82 -12.80 -7.89 9.90
CA ALA A 82 -12.36 -6.56 9.50
C ALA A 82 -12.31 -6.44 7.97
N ALA A 83 -12.50 -5.23 7.46
CA ALA A 83 -12.39 -4.92 6.05
C ALA A 83 -11.46 -3.71 5.86
N LEU A 84 -10.56 -3.80 4.89
CA LEU A 84 -9.69 -2.69 4.50
C LEU A 84 -10.48 -1.72 3.62
N MET A 85 -10.69 -0.48 4.11
CA MET A 85 -11.48 0.53 3.40
C MET A 85 -10.66 1.35 2.40
N CYS A 86 -9.45 1.76 2.78
CA CYS A 86 -8.59 2.59 1.93
C CYS A 86 -7.11 2.35 2.23
N VAL A 87 -6.27 2.60 1.22
CA VAL A 87 -4.80 2.62 1.35
C VAL A 87 -4.35 4.07 1.12
N ALA A 88 -3.91 4.72 2.19
CA ALA A 88 -3.39 6.09 2.14
C ALA A 88 -1.85 6.06 2.11
N CYS A 89 -1.27 6.50 1.01
CA CYS A 89 0.19 6.60 0.84
C CYS A 89 0.52 7.70 -0.18
N ASP A 90 1.80 8.05 -0.30
CA ASP A 90 2.25 9.02 -1.30
C ASP A 90 2.10 8.48 -2.74
N ILE A 91 2.17 9.38 -3.73
CA ILE A 91 1.97 9.02 -5.15
C ILE A 91 2.96 7.94 -5.62
N PRO A 92 4.26 7.98 -5.26
CA PRO A 92 5.19 6.92 -5.63
C PRO A 92 4.80 5.55 -5.04
N ALA A 93 4.40 5.49 -3.76
CA ALA A 93 4.04 4.25 -3.10
C ALA A 93 2.71 3.69 -3.63
N VAL A 94 1.68 4.53 -3.79
CA VAL A 94 0.36 4.08 -4.31
C VAL A 94 0.50 3.47 -5.71
N ARG A 95 1.39 4.02 -6.54
CA ARG A 95 1.65 3.47 -7.86
C ARG A 95 2.26 2.08 -7.80
N LYS A 96 3.16 1.82 -6.84
CA LYS A 96 3.78 0.51 -6.66
C LYS A 96 2.82 -0.51 -6.03
N THR A 97 2.04 -0.09 -5.02
CA THR A 97 1.12 -0.99 -4.31
C THR A 97 -0.06 -1.43 -5.16
N PHE A 98 -0.60 -0.56 -6.01
CA PHE A 98 -1.71 -0.88 -6.91
C PHE A 98 -1.27 -1.45 -8.26
N GLY A 99 0.02 -1.79 -8.44
CA GLY A 99 0.54 -2.30 -9.72
C GLY A 99 0.39 -1.31 -10.88
N PHE A 100 0.33 -0.01 -10.57
CA PHE A 100 0.12 1.04 -11.56
C PHE A 100 1.44 1.44 -12.23
N THR A 101 1.33 1.92 -13.47
CA THR A 101 2.45 2.37 -14.27
C THR A 101 3.31 3.41 -13.53
N GLY A 102 4.63 3.24 -13.59
CA GLY A 102 5.61 4.03 -12.83
C GLY A 102 5.67 5.52 -13.20
N TYR A 103 6.70 6.21 -12.70
CA TYR A 103 6.87 7.67 -12.84
C TYR A 103 6.80 8.18 -14.29
N MET A 104 7.15 7.34 -15.28
CA MET A 104 7.14 7.67 -16.72
C MET A 104 5.79 7.42 -17.43
N SER A 105 4.73 7.12 -16.69
CA SER A 105 3.41 6.90 -17.29
C SER A 105 2.78 8.18 -17.82
N MET A 106 2.14 8.08 -18.99
CA MET A 106 1.26 9.14 -19.49
C MET A 106 -0.11 9.16 -18.80
N TYR A 107 -0.40 8.22 -17.91
CA TYR A 107 -1.62 8.19 -17.13
C TYR A 107 -1.39 8.80 -15.76
N GLY A 108 -2.14 9.85 -15.43
CA GLY A 108 -2.00 10.56 -14.15
C GLY A 108 -2.61 9.83 -12.96
N CYS A 109 -3.50 8.87 -13.21
CA CYS A 109 -4.47 8.37 -12.24
C CYS A 109 -4.73 6.88 -12.45
N HIS A 110 -4.76 6.12 -11.36
CA HIS A 110 -4.93 4.67 -11.41
C HIS A 110 -6.36 4.23 -11.78
N GLN A 111 -7.35 5.04 -11.44
CA GLN A 111 -8.77 4.81 -11.74
C GLN A 111 -9.18 5.43 -13.07
N CYS A 112 -8.92 6.73 -13.19
CA CYS A 112 -9.23 7.51 -14.35
C CYS A 112 -8.13 7.31 -15.39
N GLN A 113 -8.42 6.55 -16.43
CA GLN A 113 -7.52 6.27 -17.56
C GLN A 113 -7.21 7.52 -18.42
N CYS A 114 -7.24 8.70 -17.81
CA CYS A 114 -6.96 9.99 -18.42
C CYS A 114 -5.46 10.09 -18.70
N GLN A 115 -5.14 10.36 -19.97
CA GLN A 115 -3.77 10.63 -20.39
C GLN A 115 -3.46 12.12 -20.23
N PHE A 116 -2.24 12.44 -19.82
CA PHE A 116 -1.72 13.79 -19.94
C PHE A 116 -1.73 14.18 -21.43
N LYS A 117 -2.27 15.36 -21.74
CA LYS A 117 -2.18 15.92 -23.10
C LYS A 117 -0.71 16.22 -23.38
N THR A 118 -0.04 15.32 -24.09
CA THR A 118 1.34 15.53 -24.51
C THR A 118 1.43 16.63 -25.56
N SER A 119 2.37 17.57 -25.42
CA SER A 119 2.75 18.48 -26.52
C SER A 119 3.64 17.80 -27.57
N LYS A 120 4.08 16.55 -27.35
CA LYS A 120 4.93 15.77 -28.27
C LYS A 120 4.49 14.30 -28.32
N LYS A 121 4.30 13.75 -29.52
CA LYS A 121 3.90 12.34 -29.75
C LYS A 121 4.92 11.37 -29.12
N PRO A 122 4.48 10.35 -28.35
CA PRO A 122 5.39 9.31 -27.88
C PRO A 122 5.79 8.33 -29.00
N PRO A 123 7.01 7.74 -28.93
CA PRO A 123 7.46 6.73 -29.88
C PRO A 123 6.65 5.44 -29.77
N SER A 124 6.40 4.81 -30.91
CA SER A 124 5.48 3.69 -31.15
C SER A 124 5.75 2.39 -30.35
N SER A 125 6.90 2.27 -29.68
CA SER A 125 7.26 1.06 -28.91
C SER A 125 6.60 0.95 -27.53
N ILE A 126 6.11 2.05 -26.94
CA ILE A 126 5.58 2.07 -25.56
C ILE A 126 4.11 1.57 -25.49
N ILE A 127 3.41 1.55 -26.63
CA ILE A 127 1.98 1.22 -26.71
C ILE A 127 1.74 -0.29 -26.56
N LEU A 128 2.66 -1.16 -26.99
CA LEU A 128 2.46 -2.62 -26.93
C LEU A 128 2.62 -3.18 -25.51
N ASP A 129 3.56 -2.68 -24.72
CA ASP A 129 3.84 -3.23 -23.38
C ASP A 129 2.74 -2.91 -22.35
N SER A 130 2.02 -1.81 -22.56
CA SER A 130 0.95 -1.37 -21.66
C SER A 130 -0.40 -2.08 -21.90
N ILE A 131 -0.60 -2.68 -23.07
CA ILE A 131 -1.78 -3.50 -23.39
C ILE A 131 -1.56 -4.95 -22.92
N THR A 132 -0.33 -5.46 -23.02
CA THR A 132 -0.04 -6.88 -22.77
C THR A 132 -0.02 -7.24 -21.27
N ARG A 133 0.21 -6.28 -20.36
CA ARG A 133 0.15 -6.48 -18.89
C ARG A 133 -1.26 -6.36 -18.26
N ARG A 134 -2.31 -6.12 -19.06
CA ARG A 134 -3.71 -5.97 -18.60
C ARG A 134 -4.60 -7.18 -18.93
N ARG A 135 -4.02 -8.37 -19.12
CA ARG A 135 -4.75 -9.65 -19.11
C ARG A 135 -4.19 -10.55 -18.03
#